data_AF-A0A653XWW0-F1
#
_entry.id   AF-A0A653XWW0-F1
#
_cell.length_a   1.000
_cell.length_b   1.000
_cell.length_c   1.000
_cell.angle_alpha   90.00
_cell.angle_beta   90.00
_cell.angle_gamma   90.00
#
_symmetry.space_group_name_H-M   'P 1'
#
loop_
_entity.id
_entity.type
_entity.pdbx_description
1 polymer ?
#
loop_
_entity_poly.entity_id
_entity_poly.type
_entity_poly.pdbx_seq_one_letter_code
_entity_poly.pdbx_strand_id
1 'polypeptide(L)'
;MRTQILCLWMSTLFMSCQNTTQAQMEGNYTGEINGATITLFLKKQDKDTYVGTMHDEQQTYAVTAKKEGNCLKGNVVENSLQINIIVSGCLQNNQIDMSFDFSNVGLAQTQNVLFTKNGSQNTNVISNQKTATTQKSSSTERDLNIVGVWKQEQLYNSGSGDGFFGGSFTQKVIFYSDGGIADGGSQATMSGSDYSGSSSSGYGNKAPGVSWSTQNKHLFITASQNGQTQTVDVGKYYVENGKMLITSQNGTKTLLLKVQ
;
A
#
# COMPACT_ATOMS: atom_id res chain seq x y z
N MET A 1 4.36 28.10 85.14
CA MET A 1 3.79 26.79 84.76
C MET A 1 3.17 26.92 83.37
N ARG A 2 3.53 25.98 82.47
CA ARG A 2 2.90 25.60 81.19
C ARG A 2 2.96 26.55 79.97
N THR A 3 4.05 26.33 79.24
CA THR A 3 4.17 26.15 77.78
C THR A 3 2.89 25.76 77.03
N GLN A 4 2.62 26.41 75.88
CA GLN A 4 2.03 25.75 74.70
C GLN A 4 2.67 26.26 73.42
N ILE A 5 2.89 25.30 72.53
CA ILE A 5 3.72 25.28 71.32
C ILE A 5 2.79 25.39 70.09
N LEU A 6 3.30 26.06 69.05
CA LEU A 6 3.05 25.89 67.60
C LEU A 6 1.97 24.90 67.15
N CYS A 7 1.18 25.29 66.15
CA CYS A 7 1.04 24.45 64.95
C CYS A 7 0.66 25.30 63.72
N LEU A 8 1.69 25.60 62.92
CA LEU A 8 1.63 26.10 61.56
C LEU A 8 1.04 25.00 60.67
N TRP A 9 -0.05 25.25 59.95
CA TRP A 9 -0.52 24.38 58.87
C TRP A 9 -0.24 25.07 57.53
N MET A 10 0.89 24.72 56.94
CA MET A 10 1.30 25.14 55.60
C MET A 10 0.90 24.03 54.63
N SER A 11 -0.27 24.18 54.01
CA SER A 11 -0.79 23.25 53.02
C SER A 11 -0.08 23.45 51.68
N THR A 12 0.93 22.62 51.41
CA THR A 12 1.57 22.45 50.10
C THR A 12 0.65 21.67 49.16
N LEU A 13 0.02 22.37 48.20
CA LEU A 13 -0.58 21.75 47.03
C LEU A 13 0.55 21.21 46.13
N PHE A 14 0.82 19.91 46.23
CA PHE A 14 1.55 19.18 45.20
C PHE A 14 0.63 19.00 43.99
N MET A 15 0.62 19.99 43.11
CA MET A 15 0.06 19.89 41.77
C MET A 15 0.99 18.94 40.99
N SER A 16 0.67 17.65 41.03
CA SER A 16 1.35 16.64 40.23
C SER A 16 1.04 16.91 38.76
N CYS A 17 1.94 17.59 38.06
CA CYS A 17 1.99 17.58 36.61
C CYS A 17 2.22 16.13 36.17
N GLN A 18 1.14 15.39 35.96
CA GLN A 18 1.18 14.17 35.17
C GLN A 18 1.53 14.61 33.75
N ASN A 19 2.82 14.57 33.42
CA ASN A 19 3.26 14.55 32.04
C ASN A 19 2.65 13.30 31.42
N THR A 20 1.46 13.41 30.85
CA THR A 20 0.99 12.43 29.87
C THR A 20 2.00 12.47 28.75
N THR A 21 2.94 11.55 28.77
CA THR A 21 3.88 11.30 27.68
C THR A 21 3.05 10.91 26.49
N GLN A 22 2.65 11.92 25.69
CA GLN A 22 1.87 11.71 24.50
C GLN A 22 2.66 10.74 23.62
N ALA A 23 2.04 9.63 23.20
CA ALA A 23 2.70 8.64 22.37
C ALA A 23 3.30 9.35 21.14
N GLN A 24 4.62 9.29 21.03
CA GLN A 24 5.35 9.96 19.96
C GLN A 24 5.34 9.08 18.71
N MET A 25 5.14 9.69 17.53
CA MET A 25 5.19 8.98 16.25
C MET A 25 6.62 8.57 15.88
N GLU A 26 7.65 9.28 16.34
CA GLU A 26 9.04 8.90 16.10
C GLU A 26 9.33 7.50 16.68
N GLY A 27 10.00 6.65 15.91
CA GLY A 27 10.45 5.35 16.39
C GLY A 27 10.62 4.31 15.30
N ASN A 28 10.99 3.12 15.76
CA ASN A 28 11.05 1.91 14.95
C ASN A 28 9.76 1.12 15.17
N TYR A 29 9.15 0.68 14.09
CA TYR A 29 7.96 -0.15 14.10
C TYR A 29 8.20 -1.39 13.27
N THR A 30 7.49 -2.46 13.61
CA THR A 30 7.48 -3.71 12.87
C THR A 30 6.04 -4.09 12.59
N GLY A 31 5.76 -4.45 11.34
CA GLY A 31 4.50 -4.99 10.89
C GLY A 31 4.72 -6.26 10.08
N GLU A 32 3.64 -6.82 9.58
CA GLU A 32 3.65 -8.00 8.74
C GLU A 32 2.75 -7.76 7.53
N ILE A 33 3.23 -8.14 6.35
CA ILE A 33 2.47 -8.14 5.10
C ILE A 33 2.67 -9.48 4.41
N ASN A 34 1.58 -10.22 4.19
CA ASN A 34 1.61 -11.54 3.53
C ASN A 34 2.61 -12.54 4.15
N GLY A 35 2.82 -12.51 5.47
CA GLY A 35 3.79 -13.38 6.16
C GLY A 35 5.22 -12.85 6.21
N ALA A 36 5.54 -11.77 5.50
CA ALA A 36 6.86 -11.14 5.50
C ALA A 36 6.92 -10.01 6.53
N THR A 37 8.06 -9.89 7.21
CA THR A 37 8.29 -8.81 8.17
C THR A 37 8.61 -7.52 7.43
N ILE A 38 7.91 -6.44 7.78
CA ILE A 38 8.19 -5.10 7.30
C ILE A 38 8.51 -4.18 8.46
N THR A 39 9.52 -3.34 8.30
CA THR A 39 9.97 -2.39 9.31
C THR A 39 9.75 -0.97 8.82
N LEU A 40 9.38 -0.10 9.75
CA LEU A 40 9.17 1.31 9.50
C LEU A 40 9.96 2.11 10.53
N PHE A 41 10.87 2.94 10.06
CA PHE A 41 11.57 3.92 10.87
C PHE A 41 11.02 5.31 10.56
N LEU A 42 10.52 6.00 11.57
CA LEU A 42 10.04 7.38 11.46
C LEU A 42 10.87 8.31 12.35
N LYS A 43 11.32 9.41 11.75
CA LYS A 43 11.99 10.52 12.41
C LYS A 43 11.25 11.81 12.10
N LYS A 44 11.09 12.65 13.11
CA LYS A 44 10.53 13.99 12.92
C LYS A 44 11.57 14.89 12.22
N GLN A 45 11.15 15.52 11.12
CA GLN A 45 11.97 16.50 10.39
C GLN A 45 11.66 17.93 10.87
N ASP A 46 10.38 18.26 11.01
CA ASP A 46 9.92 19.55 11.51
C ASP A 46 8.67 19.36 12.39
N LYS A 47 7.96 20.45 12.75
CA LYS A 47 6.81 20.40 13.67
C LYS A 47 5.76 19.36 13.24
N ASP A 48 5.45 19.31 11.95
CA ASP A 48 4.34 18.55 11.39
C ASP A 48 4.78 17.57 10.29
N THR A 49 6.07 17.51 9.95
CA THR A 49 6.63 16.62 8.92
C THR A 49 7.49 15.53 9.55
N TYR A 50 7.27 14.30 9.08
CA TYR A 50 8.01 13.10 9.41
C TYR A 50 8.65 12.55 8.14
N VAL A 51 9.89 12.12 8.28
CA VAL A 51 10.62 11.37 7.26
C VAL A 51 11.07 10.05 7.81
N GLY A 52 11.28 9.10 6.93
CA GLY A 52 11.57 7.76 7.37
C GLY A 52 12.06 6.85 6.27
N THR A 53 12.28 5.62 6.69
CA THR A 53 12.55 4.51 5.78
C THR A 53 11.64 3.38 6.15
N MET A 54 10.99 2.81 5.16
CA MET A 54 10.32 1.52 5.29
C MET A 54 11.21 0.48 4.61
N HIS A 55 11.36 -0.68 5.24
CA HIS A 55 12.16 -1.77 4.72
C HIS A 55 11.38 -3.06 4.86
N ASP A 56 11.08 -3.69 3.74
CA ASP A 56 10.68 -5.09 3.73
C ASP A 56 11.94 -5.96 3.54
N GLU A 57 11.77 -7.25 3.28
CA GLU A 57 12.89 -8.18 3.11
C GLU A 57 13.77 -7.89 1.87
N GLN A 58 13.33 -7.02 0.96
CA GLN A 58 13.91 -6.89 -0.39
C GLN A 58 14.25 -5.45 -0.78
N GLN A 59 13.53 -4.46 -0.26
CA GLN A 59 13.55 -3.09 -0.75
C GLN A 59 13.53 -2.08 0.39
N THR A 60 14.13 -0.92 0.12
CA THR A 60 14.03 0.25 1.00
C THR A 60 13.22 1.32 0.32
N TYR A 61 12.23 1.81 1.04
CA TYR A 61 11.36 2.88 0.59
C TYR A 61 11.62 4.14 1.42
N ALA A 62 11.72 5.29 0.76
CA ALA A 62 11.76 6.58 1.43
C ALA A 62 10.33 6.99 1.83
N VAL A 63 10.14 7.34 3.11
CA VAL A 63 8.85 7.76 3.65
C VAL A 63 8.87 9.26 3.89
N THR A 64 7.83 9.96 3.43
CA THR A 64 7.58 11.37 3.78
C THR A 64 6.12 11.54 4.11
N ALA A 65 5.80 12.02 5.32
CA ALA A 65 4.43 12.17 5.79
C ALA A 65 4.24 13.43 6.62
N LYS A 66 3.04 14.01 6.53
CA LYS A 66 2.58 15.11 7.37
C LYS A 66 1.68 14.59 8.47
N LYS A 67 1.80 15.19 9.65
CA LYS A 67 1.02 14.89 10.83
C LYS A 67 -0.22 15.78 10.88
N GLU A 68 -1.37 15.14 11.02
CA GLU A 68 -2.67 15.76 11.28
C GLU A 68 -3.27 15.10 12.53
N GLY A 69 -3.18 15.78 13.68
CA GLY A 69 -3.59 15.18 14.96
C GLY A 69 -2.69 14.02 15.36
N ASN A 70 -3.25 12.82 15.53
CA ASN A 70 -2.49 11.58 15.74
C ASN A 70 -2.31 10.76 14.46
N CYS A 71 -2.64 11.31 13.29
CA CYS A 71 -2.55 10.64 12.00
C CYS A 71 -1.40 11.15 11.15
N LEU A 72 -0.84 10.28 10.34
CA LEU A 72 0.12 10.55 9.28
C LEU A 72 -0.58 10.40 7.93
N LYS A 73 -0.28 11.31 7.00
CA LYS A 73 -0.63 11.21 5.59
C LYS A 73 0.56 11.58 4.73
N GLY A 74 0.91 10.78 3.74
CA GLY A 74 2.16 10.96 3.04
C GLY A 74 2.34 10.05 1.85
N ASN A 75 3.60 9.92 1.44
CA ASN A 75 4.02 9.05 0.37
C ASN A 75 5.17 8.16 0.83
N VAL A 76 5.21 6.98 0.24
CA VAL A 76 6.30 6.02 0.31
C VAL A 76 6.83 5.87 -1.11
N VAL A 77 8.13 6.09 -1.30
CA VAL A 77 8.78 6.04 -2.63
C VAL A 77 9.76 4.89 -2.64
N GLU A 78 9.56 3.96 -3.57
CA GLU A 78 10.51 2.91 -3.86
C GLU A 78 11.72 3.50 -4.61
N ASN A 79 12.94 3.23 -4.13
CA ASN A 79 14.13 3.96 -4.57
C ASN A 79 14.64 3.58 -5.98
N SER A 80 14.27 2.41 -6.52
CA SER A 80 14.84 1.87 -7.77
C SER A 80 14.04 2.30 -8.99
N LEU A 81 12.71 2.20 -8.90
CA LEU A 81 11.73 2.48 -9.95
C LEU A 81 10.97 3.79 -9.70
N GLN A 82 11.25 4.47 -8.57
CA GLN A 82 10.58 5.70 -8.15
C GLN A 82 9.06 5.56 -8.06
N ILE A 83 8.59 4.37 -7.72
CA ILE A 83 7.17 4.08 -7.53
C ILE A 83 6.72 4.81 -6.27
N ASN A 84 5.82 5.76 -6.44
CA ASN A 84 5.21 6.51 -5.36
C ASN A 84 3.95 5.78 -4.90
N ILE A 85 3.76 5.60 -3.59
CA ILE A 85 2.60 4.96 -2.98
C ILE A 85 2.03 5.91 -1.93
N ILE A 86 0.73 6.16 -1.96
CA ILE A 86 0.07 7.04 -0.98
C ILE A 86 -0.10 6.25 0.31
N VAL A 87 0.25 6.85 1.46
CA VAL A 87 0.07 6.24 2.77
C VAL A 87 -0.71 7.11 3.74
N SER A 88 -1.48 6.46 4.60
CA SER A 88 -2.08 7.12 5.76
C SER A 88 -2.25 6.17 6.94
N GLY A 89 -2.19 6.67 8.17
CA GLY A 89 -2.40 5.84 9.36
C GLY A 89 -2.37 6.65 10.65
N CYS A 90 -3.06 6.19 11.68
CA CYS A 90 -3.17 6.89 12.96
C CYS A 90 -2.49 6.12 14.10
N LEU A 91 -1.72 6.83 14.93
CA LEU A 91 -1.09 6.27 16.10
C LEU A 91 -2.12 6.05 17.21
N GLN A 92 -2.26 4.80 17.63
CA GLN A 92 -3.08 4.38 18.76
C GLN A 92 -2.35 3.26 19.52
N ASN A 93 -2.20 3.38 20.84
CA ASN A 93 -1.60 2.33 21.68
C ASN A 93 -0.24 1.80 21.18
N ASN A 94 0.66 2.69 20.75
CA ASN A 94 1.96 2.34 20.15
C ASN A 94 1.85 1.50 18.85
N GLN A 95 0.71 1.54 18.19
CA GLN A 95 0.48 0.91 16.90
C GLN A 95 0.03 1.95 15.88
N ILE A 96 0.38 1.72 14.62
CA ILE A 96 -0.09 2.49 13.48
C ILE A 96 -0.71 1.49 12.51
N ASP A 97 -2.03 1.53 12.36
CA ASP A 97 -2.69 0.86 11.23
C ASP A 97 -2.48 1.75 10.00
N MET A 98 -1.56 1.34 9.14
CA MET A 98 -1.15 2.10 7.97
C MET A 98 -1.77 1.51 6.71
N SER A 99 -2.54 2.33 6.02
CA SER A 99 -3.12 2.08 4.71
C SER A 99 -2.17 2.52 3.61
N PHE A 100 -1.88 1.60 2.68
CA PHE A 100 -1.12 1.81 1.45
C PHE A 100 -2.08 1.81 0.28
N ASP A 101 -2.24 2.95 -0.36
CA ASP A 101 -3.07 3.14 -1.53
C ASP A 101 -2.21 3.17 -2.79
N PHE A 102 -2.46 2.20 -3.67
CA PHE A 102 -1.76 2.01 -4.94
C PHE A 102 -2.51 2.64 -6.12
N SER A 103 -3.55 3.42 -5.87
CA SER A 103 -4.37 4.07 -6.90
C SER A 103 -3.53 4.94 -7.83
N ASN A 104 -2.51 5.61 -7.30
CA ASN A 104 -1.58 6.45 -8.05
C ASN A 104 -0.62 5.66 -8.97
N VAL A 105 -0.50 4.35 -8.78
CA VAL A 105 0.25 3.44 -9.65
C VAL A 105 -0.67 2.52 -10.45
N GLY A 106 -1.97 2.82 -10.45
CA GLY A 106 -2.95 2.14 -11.29
C GLY A 106 -3.66 0.94 -10.69
N LEU A 107 -3.33 0.60 -9.45
CA LEU A 107 -3.99 -0.49 -8.76
C LEU A 107 -5.04 0.11 -7.84
N ALA A 108 -6.32 -0.17 -8.09
CA ALA A 108 -7.41 0.25 -7.20
C ALA A 108 -7.44 -0.63 -5.95
N GLN A 109 -6.30 -0.74 -5.26
CA GLN A 109 -6.09 -1.57 -4.10
C GLN A 109 -5.58 -0.71 -2.96
N THR A 110 -6.18 -0.93 -1.80
CA THR A 110 -5.63 -0.47 -0.53
C THR A 110 -5.18 -1.69 0.25
N GLN A 111 -3.95 -1.67 0.75
CA GLN A 111 -3.40 -2.67 1.65
C GLN A 111 -3.18 -2.06 3.02
N ASN A 112 -3.66 -2.70 4.07
CA ASN A 112 -3.42 -2.24 5.44
C ASN A 112 -2.30 -3.07 6.07
N VAL A 113 -1.46 -2.42 6.87
CA VAL A 113 -0.40 -3.03 7.66
C VAL A 113 -0.43 -2.44 9.06
N LEU A 114 -0.56 -3.32 10.06
CA LEU A 114 -0.46 -2.92 11.46
C LEU A 114 1.01 -2.88 11.89
N PHE A 115 1.54 -1.68 12.06
CA PHE A 115 2.89 -1.44 12.58
C PHE A 115 2.86 -1.32 14.10
N THR A 116 3.56 -2.19 14.82
CA THR A 116 3.74 -2.11 16.28
C THR A 116 5.09 -1.52 16.62
N LYS A 117 5.13 -0.53 17.52
CA LYS A 117 6.36 0.14 17.92
C LYS A 117 7.27 -0.81 18.72
N ASN A 118 8.53 -0.91 18.31
CA ASN A 118 9.53 -1.73 18.97
C ASN A 118 9.78 -1.20 20.40
N GLY A 119 9.66 -2.08 21.38
CA GLY A 119 9.68 -1.75 22.81
C GLY A 119 8.31 -1.75 23.49
N SER A 120 7.21 -1.91 22.73
CA SER A 120 5.86 -2.10 23.29
C SER A 120 5.57 -3.59 23.43
N GLN A 121 6.07 -4.26 24.46
CA GLN A 121 5.61 -5.61 24.78
C GLN A 121 4.21 -5.56 25.38
N ASN A 122 3.23 -6.00 24.59
CA ASN A 122 2.07 -6.71 25.12
C ASN A 122 1.97 -8.01 24.34
N THR A 123 2.62 -9.03 24.88
CA THR A 123 2.48 -10.43 24.52
C THR A 123 1.05 -10.87 24.76
N ASN A 124 0.36 -11.29 23.70
CA ASN A 124 -0.55 -12.43 23.68
C ASN A 124 -1.02 -12.69 22.24
N VAL A 125 -0.22 -13.45 21.49
CA VAL A 125 -0.74 -14.17 20.33
C VAL A 125 -0.44 -15.65 20.56
N ILE A 126 -1.51 -16.39 20.86
CA ILE A 126 -1.51 -17.85 20.90
C ILE A 126 -1.27 -18.31 19.46
N SER A 127 -0.05 -18.77 19.20
CA SER A 127 0.33 -19.42 17.95
C SER A 127 -0.31 -20.79 17.88
N ASN A 128 -1.34 -20.94 17.05
CA ASN A 128 -1.72 -22.23 16.53
C ASN A 128 -0.92 -22.47 15.26
N GLN A 129 0.17 -23.23 15.40
CA GLN A 129 0.92 -23.81 14.31
C GLN A 129 -0.01 -24.57 13.37
N LYS A 130 -0.09 -24.15 12.10
CA LYS A 130 -0.51 -25.03 11.01
C LYS A 130 0.62 -25.14 10.00
N THR A 131 1.20 -26.33 10.05
CA THR A 131 2.17 -27.00 9.19
C THR A 131 2.38 -26.38 7.81
N ALA A 132 3.63 -26.01 7.55
CA ALA A 132 4.14 -25.72 6.21
C ALA A 132 4.06 -26.99 5.35
N THR A 133 3.25 -26.95 4.29
CA THR A 133 3.37 -27.87 3.16
C THR A 133 4.19 -27.23 2.07
N THR A 134 5.45 -27.67 1.97
CA THR A 134 6.31 -27.47 0.81
C THR A 134 5.65 -28.13 -0.41
N GLN A 135 4.99 -27.35 -1.25
CA GLN A 135 4.42 -27.88 -2.49
C GLN A 135 5.44 -27.77 -3.63
N LYS A 136 5.90 -28.95 -4.02
CA LYS A 136 6.74 -29.29 -5.15
C LYS A 136 6.16 -28.73 -6.45
N SER A 137 7.03 -28.11 -7.26
CA SER A 137 6.85 -27.70 -8.66
C SER A 137 5.85 -28.58 -9.43
N SER A 138 4.71 -27.98 -9.79
CA SER A 138 3.76 -28.48 -10.79
C SER A 138 3.65 -27.43 -11.89
N SER A 139 3.70 -27.88 -13.14
CA SER A 139 3.55 -27.06 -14.35
C SER A 139 2.65 -25.84 -14.16
N THR A 140 3.19 -24.64 -14.31
CA THR A 140 2.42 -23.39 -14.23
C THR A 140 1.41 -23.37 -15.38
N GLU A 141 0.15 -23.63 -15.06
CA GLU A 141 -0.95 -23.57 -16.01
C GLU A 141 -1.15 -22.10 -16.47
N ARG A 142 -1.47 -21.89 -17.75
CA ARG A 142 -1.75 -20.56 -18.31
C ARG A 142 -3.04 -20.62 -19.12
N ASP A 143 -4.07 -19.93 -18.66
CA ASP A 143 -5.31 -19.76 -19.42
C ASP A 143 -5.06 -18.80 -20.59
N LEU A 144 -5.09 -19.33 -21.82
CA LEU A 144 -4.83 -18.55 -23.04
C LEU A 144 -5.85 -17.43 -23.27
N ASN A 145 -7.01 -17.47 -22.61
CA ASN A 145 -7.98 -16.37 -22.69
C ASN A 145 -7.45 -15.07 -22.05
N ILE A 146 -6.50 -15.17 -21.10
CA ILE A 146 -5.81 -14.03 -20.48
C ILE A 146 -4.77 -13.42 -21.42
N VAL A 147 -4.25 -14.15 -22.40
CA VAL A 147 -3.21 -13.63 -23.30
C VAL A 147 -3.74 -12.44 -24.11
N GLY A 148 -2.97 -11.35 -24.12
CA GLY A 148 -3.27 -10.14 -24.87
C GLY A 148 -3.04 -8.87 -24.07
N VAL A 149 -3.46 -7.75 -24.66
CA VAL A 149 -3.40 -6.42 -24.05
C VAL A 149 -4.73 -6.14 -23.38
N TRP A 150 -4.68 -5.72 -22.12
CA TRP A 150 -5.83 -5.40 -21.30
C TRP A 150 -5.73 -3.99 -20.81
N LYS A 151 -6.83 -3.24 -20.85
CA LYS A 151 -6.91 -1.88 -20.35
C LYS A 151 -7.84 -1.76 -19.15
N GLN A 152 -7.43 -0.95 -18.18
CA GLN A 152 -8.30 -0.41 -17.14
C GLN A 152 -8.55 1.06 -17.48
N GLU A 153 -9.80 1.51 -17.33
CA GLU A 153 -10.18 2.90 -17.57
C GLU A 153 -10.87 3.46 -16.32
N GLN A 154 -10.44 4.65 -15.94
CA GLN A 154 -11.06 5.47 -14.90
C GLN A 154 -11.57 6.74 -15.54
N LEU A 155 -12.82 7.10 -15.23
CA LEU A 155 -13.48 8.30 -15.73
C LEU A 155 -13.70 9.26 -14.57
N TYR A 156 -13.42 10.53 -14.80
CA TYR A 156 -13.55 11.63 -13.85
C TYR A 156 -14.44 12.71 -14.46
N ASN A 157 -15.47 13.16 -13.75
CA ASN A 157 -16.26 14.32 -14.17
C ASN A 157 -16.59 15.25 -12.99
N SER A 158 -16.69 16.56 -13.25
CA SER A 158 -17.08 17.55 -12.24
C SER A 158 -18.57 17.92 -12.25
N GLY A 159 -19.38 17.30 -13.14
CA GLY A 159 -20.82 17.57 -13.25
C GLY A 159 -21.21 18.18 -14.59
N SER A 160 -21.90 19.31 -14.61
CA SER A 160 -22.38 20.02 -15.80
C SER A 160 -22.36 21.54 -15.62
N GLY A 161 -22.30 22.30 -16.73
CA GLY A 161 -22.30 23.76 -16.74
C GLY A 161 -20.96 24.35 -17.24
N ASP A 162 -20.84 25.68 -17.19
CA ASP A 162 -19.72 26.41 -17.81
C ASP A 162 -18.35 26.06 -17.20
N GLY A 163 -18.31 25.47 -15.99
CA GLY A 163 -17.10 24.96 -15.33
C GLY A 163 -16.87 23.45 -15.47
N PHE A 164 -17.42 22.81 -16.51
CA PHE A 164 -17.30 21.37 -16.72
C PHE A 164 -15.84 20.90 -16.85
N PHE A 165 -15.55 19.79 -16.17
CA PHE A 165 -14.35 18.98 -16.33
C PHE A 165 -14.78 17.54 -16.63
N GLY A 166 -14.21 16.98 -17.69
CA GLY A 166 -14.26 15.57 -18.01
C GLY A 166 -12.86 15.06 -18.30
N GLY A 167 -12.42 14.03 -17.59
CA GLY A 167 -11.13 13.40 -17.78
C GLY A 167 -11.22 11.88 -17.78
N SER A 168 -10.25 11.25 -18.42
CA SER A 168 -10.08 9.80 -18.36
C SER A 168 -8.62 9.45 -18.14
N PHE A 169 -8.41 8.35 -17.43
CA PHE A 169 -7.10 7.73 -17.29
C PHE A 169 -7.22 6.27 -17.66
N THR A 170 -6.40 5.84 -18.61
CA THR A 170 -6.32 4.46 -19.10
C THR A 170 -4.94 3.92 -18.82
N GLN A 171 -4.86 2.70 -18.31
CA GLN A 171 -3.61 1.95 -18.17
C GLN A 171 -3.75 0.61 -18.84
N LYS A 172 -2.66 0.09 -19.38
CA LYS A 172 -2.63 -1.17 -20.10
C LYS A 172 -1.61 -2.12 -19.52
N VAL A 173 -1.94 -3.40 -19.52
CA VAL A 173 -1.03 -4.50 -19.18
C VAL A 173 -1.05 -5.53 -20.30
N ILE A 174 0.09 -6.15 -20.58
CA ILE A 174 0.22 -7.18 -21.60
C ILE A 174 0.57 -8.50 -20.92
N PHE A 175 -0.27 -9.51 -21.14
CA PHE A 175 0.01 -10.89 -20.76
C PHE A 175 0.43 -11.66 -22.01
N TYR A 176 1.70 -12.08 -22.07
CA TYR A 176 2.23 -12.86 -23.19
C TYR A 176 1.97 -14.35 -23.01
N SER A 177 1.84 -15.09 -24.11
CA SER A 177 1.60 -16.56 -24.09
C SER A 177 2.74 -17.35 -23.44
N ASP A 178 3.96 -16.82 -23.46
CA ASP A 178 5.13 -17.42 -22.80
C ASP A 178 5.15 -17.19 -21.28
N GLY A 179 4.19 -16.43 -20.75
CA GLY A 179 4.13 -16.06 -19.34
C GLY A 179 4.75 -14.72 -19.01
N GLY A 180 5.37 -14.02 -19.96
CA GLY A 180 5.90 -12.68 -19.71
C GLY A 180 4.78 -11.67 -19.45
N ILE A 181 5.15 -10.58 -18.76
CA ILE A 181 4.29 -9.41 -18.55
C ILE A 181 5.01 -8.17 -19.05
N ALA A 182 4.28 -7.21 -19.62
CA ALA A 182 4.80 -5.87 -19.89
C ALA A 182 3.78 -4.79 -19.51
N ASP A 183 4.30 -3.59 -19.26
CA ASP A 183 3.52 -2.36 -19.27
C ASP A 183 3.04 -2.08 -20.71
N GLY A 184 1.73 -1.97 -20.90
CA GLY A 184 1.13 -1.66 -22.20
C GLY A 184 1.02 -0.16 -22.48
N GLY A 185 1.54 0.67 -21.58
CA GLY A 185 1.44 2.12 -21.62
C GLY A 185 0.17 2.64 -20.95
N SER A 186 0.11 3.96 -20.86
CA SER A 186 -0.98 4.69 -20.23
C SER A 186 -1.41 5.86 -21.09
N GLN A 187 -2.62 6.36 -20.86
CA GLN A 187 -3.14 7.53 -21.53
C GLN A 187 -3.99 8.33 -20.54
N ALA A 188 -3.74 9.63 -20.45
CA ALA A 188 -4.62 10.56 -19.76
C ALA A 188 -5.27 11.49 -20.79
N THR A 189 -6.56 11.75 -20.64
CA THR A 189 -7.24 12.82 -21.38
C THR A 189 -7.99 13.71 -20.42
N MET A 190 -8.05 15.00 -20.71
CA MET A 190 -8.86 15.97 -19.99
C MET A 190 -9.50 16.95 -20.97
N SER A 191 -10.69 17.41 -20.63
CA SER A 191 -11.48 18.33 -21.42
C SER A 191 -12.40 19.15 -20.52
N GLY A 192 -12.64 20.40 -20.90
CA GLY A 192 -13.60 21.30 -20.28
C GLY A 192 -13.96 22.42 -21.26
N SER A 193 -14.69 23.42 -20.79
CA SER A 193 -15.21 24.50 -21.64
C SER A 193 -14.12 25.28 -22.38
N ASP A 194 -12.98 25.52 -21.71
CA ASP A 194 -11.88 26.36 -22.22
C ASP A 194 -10.51 25.66 -22.24
N TYR A 195 -10.46 24.36 -21.97
CA TYR A 195 -9.20 23.61 -21.91
C TYR A 195 -9.38 22.18 -22.40
N SER A 196 -8.30 21.64 -22.96
CA SER A 196 -8.19 20.23 -23.28
C SER A 196 -6.73 19.82 -23.24
N GLY A 197 -6.48 18.53 -23.00
CA GLY A 197 -5.14 17.99 -22.95
C GLY A 197 -5.15 16.48 -23.03
N SER A 198 -4.10 15.93 -23.61
CA SER A 198 -3.88 14.49 -23.63
C SER A 198 -2.41 14.17 -23.45
N SER A 199 -2.11 13.12 -22.71
CA SER A 199 -0.78 12.52 -22.63
C SER A 199 -0.88 11.02 -22.82
N SER A 200 0.19 10.43 -23.33
CA SER A 200 0.27 8.98 -23.49
C SER A 200 1.71 8.50 -23.31
N SER A 201 1.87 7.33 -22.73
CA SER A 201 3.13 6.57 -22.75
C SER A 201 3.05 5.42 -23.75
N GLY A 202 4.20 5.08 -24.33
CA GLY A 202 4.33 3.92 -25.21
C GLY A 202 4.34 2.61 -24.43
N TYR A 203 4.44 1.52 -25.19
CA TYR A 203 4.55 0.18 -24.63
C TYR A 203 5.93 -0.02 -24.01
N GLY A 204 5.95 -0.61 -22.82
CA GLY A 204 7.17 -1.05 -22.16
C GLY A 204 7.67 -2.39 -22.73
N ASN A 205 8.93 -2.70 -22.42
CA ASN A 205 9.47 -4.03 -22.66
C ASN A 205 8.88 -5.03 -21.66
N LYS A 206 9.01 -6.34 -21.97
CA LYS A 206 8.75 -7.39 -20.98
C LYS A 206 9.56 -7.12 -19.71
N ALA A 207 8.88 -7.15 -18.56
CA ALA A 207 9.48 -6.96 -17.26
C ALA A 207 10.42 -8.14 -16.94
N PRO A 208 11.74 -7.94 -16.85
CA PRO A 208 12.69 -9.02 -16.60
C PRO A 208 12.41 -9.67 -15.23
N GLY A 209 12.43 -11.00 -15.20
CA GLY A 209 12.17 -11.75 -13.98
C GLY A 209 10.71 -11.77 -13.52
N VAL A 210 9.78 -11.13 -14.24
CA VAL A 210 8.35 -11.15 -13.89
C VAL A 210 7.58 -12.01 -14.86
N SER A 211 6.71 -12.87 -14.33
CA SER A 211 5.85 -13.75 -15.11
C SER A 211 4.45 -13.87 -14.50
N TRP A 212 3.48 -14.28 -15.31
CA TRP A 212 2.14 -14.60 -14.86
C TRP A 212 1.81 -16.07 -15.06
N SER A 213 0.92 -16.58 -14.23
CA SER A 213 0.34 -17.92 -14.37
C SER A 213 -1.06 -17.96 -13.80
N THR A 214 -1.75 -19.07 -14.02
CA THR A 214 -3.08 -19.31 -13.46
C THR A 214 -3.14 -20.65 -12.77
N GLN A 215 -3.91 -20.74 -11.70
CA GLN A 215 -4.22 -22.00 -11.05
C GLN A 215 -5.59 -21.89 -10.39
N ASN A 216 -6.48 -22.87 -10.59
CA ASN A 216 -7.82 -22.88 -9.99
C ASN A 216 -8.63 -21.58 -10.21
N LYS A 217 -8.53 -20.98 -11.41
CA LYS A 217 -9.13 -19.69 -11.77
C LYS A 217 -8.64 -18.49 -10.94
N HIS A 218 -7.47 -18.59 -10.32
CA HIS A 218 -6.73 -17.47 -9.77
C HIS A 218 -5.61 -17.06 -10.72
N LEU A 219 -5.34 -15.75 -10.78
CA LEU A 219 -4.22 -15.17 -11.51
C LEU A 219 -3.08 -14.92 -10.53
N PHE A 220 -1.90 -15.40 -10.87
CA PHE A 220 -0.70 -15.23 -10.06
C PHE A 220 0.34 -14.44 -10.84
N ILE A 221 1.05 -13.54 -10.14
CA ILE A 221 2.24 -12.89 -10.66
C ILE A 221 3.43 -13.38 -9.86
N THR A 222 4.43 -13.92 -10.57
CA THR A 222 5.68 -14.39 -10.00
C THR A 222 6.80 -13.45 -10.40
N ALA A 223 7.50 -12.89 -9.43
CA ALA A 223 8.69 -12.06 -9.64
C ALA A 223 9.91 -12.78 -9.07
N SER A 224 10.97 -12.88 -9.88
CA SER A 224 12.26 -13.44 -9.53
C SER A 224 13.34 -12.36 -9.65
N GLN A 225 13.95 -11.96 -8.54
CA GLN A 225 15.08 -11.03 -8.49
C GLN A 225 16.12 -11.52 -7.49
N ASN A 226 17.40 -11.31 -7.81
CA ASN A 226 18.53 -11.68 -6.95
C ASN A 226 18.50 -13.15 -6.45
N GLY A 227 18.01 -14.06 -7.30
CA GLY A 227 17.91 -15.50 -6.97
C GLY A 227 16.74 -15.89 -6.06
N GLN A 228 15.91 -14.93 -5.62
CA GLN A 228 14.69 -15.19 -4.85
C GLN A 228 13.46 -15.06 -5.74
N THR A 229 12.42 -15.85 -5.46
CA THR A 229 11.17 -15.86 -6.22
C THR A 229 9.99 -15.63 -5.29
N GLN A 230 9.20 -14.60 -5.55
CA GLN A 230 7.95 -14.32 -4.87
C GLN A 230 6.78 -14.55 -5.82
N THR A 231 5.66 -15.05 -5.31
CA THR A 231 4.43 -15.22 -6.08
C THR A 231 3.26 -14.60 -5.32
N VAL A 232 2.54 -13.70 -5.99
CA VAL A 232 1.37 -13.00 -5.47
C VAL A 232 0.13 -13.55 -6.14
N ASP A 233 -0.87 -13.95 -5.33
CA ASP A 233 -2.23 -14.22 -5.78
C ASP A 233 -2.94 -12.88 -6.01
N VAL A 234 -3.16 -12.53 -7.27
CA VAL A 234 -3.87 -11.30 -7.64
C VAL A 234 -5.36 -11.43 -7.34
N GLY A 235 -5.88 -12.66 -7.37
CA GLY A 235 -7.27 -12.99 -7.09
C GLY A 235 -7.91 -13.87 -8.16
N LYS A 236 -9.18 -14.17 -7.92
CA LYS A 236 -10.00 -14.99 -8.81
C LYS A 236 -10.35 -14.19 -10.06
N TYR A 237 -10.06 -14.73 -11.24
CA TYR A 237 -10.37 -14.09 -12.50
C TYR A 237 -11.54 -14.78 -13.22
N TYR A 238 -12.25 -14.00 -14.03
CA TYR A 238 -13.25 -14.46 -14.98
C TYR A 238 -13.08 -13.70 -16.29
N VAL A 239 -12.94 -14.41 -17.41
CA VAL A 239 -12.79 -13.82 -18.74
C VAL A 239 -13.96 -14.23 -19.61
N GLU A 240 -14.67 -13.25 -20.17
CA GLU A 240 -15.77 -13.47 -21.10
C GLU A 240 -15.93 -12.25 -22.03
N ASN A 241 -16.14 -12.48 -23.34
CA ASN A 241 -16.48 -11.43 -24.30
C ASN A 241 -15.56 -10.19 -24.26
N GLY A 242 -14.25 -10.43 -24.20
CA GLY A 242 -13.23 -9.36 -24.15
C GLY A 242 -13.20 -8.58 -22.84
N LYS A 243 -13.79 -9.10 -21.76
CA LYS A 243 -13.78 -8.51 -20.42
C LYS A 243 -13.14 -9.48 -19.45
N MET A 244 -12.30 -8.96 -18.57
CA MET A 244 -11.73 -9.72 -17.46
C MET A 244 -12.13 -9.06 -16.15
N LEU A 245 -12.80 -9.80 -15.28
CA LEU A 245 -13.09 -9.39 -13.91
C LEU A 245 -12.12 -10.11 -12.99
N ILE A 246 -11.36 -9.37 -12.19
CA ILE A 246 -10.52 -9.90 -11.13
C ILE A 246 -11.17 -9.55 -9.79
N THR A 247 -11.36 -10.53 -8.93
CA THR A 247 -11.80 -10.34 -7.54
C THR A 247 -10.66 -10.69 -6.61
N SER A 248 -10.08 -9.66 -5.99
CA SER A 248 -8.98 -9.79 -5.03
C SER A 248 -9.45 -10.44 -3.72
N GLN A 249 -8.50 -10.87 -2.89
CA GLN A 249 -8.79 -11.59 -1.65
C GLN A 249 -9.63 -10.77 -0.64
N ASN A 250 -9.53 -9.44 -0.68
CA ASN A 250 -10.33 -8.52 0.13
C ASN A 250 -11.72 -8.22 -0.47
N GLY A 251 -12.09 -8.84 -1.58
CA GLY A 251 -13.37 -8.65 -2.27
C GLY A 251 -13.40 -7.49 -3.26
N THR A 252 -12.32 -6.71 -3.40
CA THR A 252 -12.20 -5.66 -4.42
C THR A 252 -12.31 -6.26 -5.82
N LYS A 253 -13.02 -5.55 -6.71
CA LYS A 253 -13.26 -5.97 -8.08
C LYS A 253 -12.60 -5.02 -9.06
N THR A 254 -11.76 -5.57 -9.94
CA THR A 254 -11.11 -4.84 -11.02
C THR A 254 -11.62 -5.37 -12.36
N LEU A 255 -12.17 -4.48 -13.18
CA LEU A 255 -12.61 -4.80 -14.54
C LEU A 255 -11.56 -4.31 -15.55
N LEU A 256 -11.12 -5.23 -16.40
CA LEU A 256 -10.22 -4.98 -17.51
C LEU A 256 -10.92 -5.28 -18.83
N LEU A 257 -10.65 -4.47 -19.85
CA LEU A 257 -11.19 -4.64 -21.20
C LEU A 257 -10.06 -5.02 -22.16
N LYS A 258 -10.29 -6.02 -23.00
CA LYS A 258 -9.31 -6.44 -24.01
C LYS A 258 -9.17 -5.35 -25.06
N VAL A 259 -7.94 -4.96 -25.37
CA VAL A 259 -7.63 -4.06 -26.48
C VAL A 259 -7.63 -4.91 -27.75
N GLN A 260 -8.39 -4.47 -28.75
CA GLN A 260 -8.48 -5.12 -30.06
C GLN A 260 -7.24 -4.84 -30.90
#